data_AF-A0A6M1M6C3-F1
#
_entry.id   AF-A0A6M1M6C3-F1
#
_cell.length_a   1.000
_cell.length_b   1.000
_cell.length_c   1.000
_cell.angle_alpha   90.00
_cell.angle_beta   90.00
_cell.angle_gamma   90.00
#
_symmetry.space_group_name_H-M   'P 1'
#
loop_
_entity.id
_entity.type
_entity.pdbx_description
1 polymer ?
#
loop_
_entity_poly.entity_id
_entity_poly.type
_entity_poly.pdbx_seq_one_letter_code
_entity_poly.pdbx_strand_id
1 'polypeptide(L)'
;MMMSRTVKKPTDKPRNLPPIRVRKEPPTISEAVAAAQDLADDVEQQVEIAAGLIGLPLEEVRPHVLQAAKTLAAKPKAAPERIISTGSGLRGPRTVIVERRAGRPLVERRTRPPLDGRR
;
A
#
# COMPACT_ATOMS: atom_id res chain seq x y z
N MET A 1 -46.28 -8.60 7.25
CA MET A 1 -45.52 -8.17 8.46
C MET A 1 -44.05 -8.48 8.24
N MET A 2 -43.20 -7.47 8.07
CA MET A 2 -41.74 -7.65 7.92
C MET A 2 -41.06 -7.26 9.22
N MET A 3 -40.48 -8.23 9.92
CA MET A 3 -39.75 -8.00 11.18
C MET A 3 -38.36 -7.44 10.85
N SER A 4 -38.15 -6.15 11.13
CA SER A 4 -36.84 -5.52 11.07
C SER A 4 -36.00 -6.00 12.26
N ARG A 5 -34.95 -6.80 11.99
CA ARG A 5 -33.96 -7.15 13.01
C ARG A 5 -33.09 -5.93 13.29
N THR A 6 -33.20 -5.38 14.48
CA THR A 6 -32.32 -4.31 14.96
C THR A 6 -30.94 -4.90 15.25
N VAL A 7 -29.96 -4.58 14.39
CA VAL A 7 -28.56 -4.94 14.63
C VAL A 7 -28.02 -4.02 15.73
N LYS A 8 -27.90 -4.55 16.95
CA LYS A 8 -27.18 -3.85 18.03
C LYS A 8 -25.71 -3.73 17.64
N LYS A 9 -25.25 -2.51 17.38
CA LYS A 9 -23.81 -2.23 17.18
C LYS A 9 -23.05 -2.67 18.43
N PRO A 10 -22.02 -3.53 18.31
CA PRO A 10 -21.17 -3.85 19.45
C PRO A 10 -20.51 -2.56 19.92
N THR A 11 -20.76 -2.19 21.18
CA THR A 11 -20.12 -1.06 21.84
C THR A 11 -18.86 -1.58 22.52
N ASP A 12 -17.89 -2.03 21.72
CA ASP A 12 -16.57 -2.33 22.26
C ASP A 12 -15.90 -1.00 22.60
N LYS A 13 -16.05 -0.61 23.87
CA LYS A 13 -15.27 0.47 24.45
C LYS A 13 -13.82 0.01 24.42
N PRO A 14 -12.88 0.80 23.87
CA PRO A 14 -11.48 0.41 23.89
C PRO A 14 -11.08 0.21 25.34
N ARG A 15 -10.69 -1.01 25.70
CA ARG A 15 -10.14 -1.29 27.03
C ARG A 15 -8.89 -0.42 27.17
N ASN A 16 -8.68 0.17 28.35
CA ASN A 16 -7.45 0.88 28.69
C ASN A 16 -6.29 -0.12 28.78
N LEU A 17 -5.84 -0.58 27.62
CA LEU A 17 -4.70 -1.47 27.47
C LEU A 17 -3.41 -0.62 27.53
N PRO A 18 -2.35 -1.16 28.13
CA PRO A 18 -1.04 -0.51 28.04
C PRO A 18 -0.62 -0.41 26.56
N PRO A 19 0.21 0.58 26.20
CA PRO A 19 0.74 0.72 24.85
C PRO A 19 1.35 -0.60 24.36
N ILE A 20 0.95 -1.05 23.18
CA ILE A 20 1.50 -2.25 22.55
C ILE A 20 3.01 -2.05 22.39
N ARG A 21 3.79 -2.92 23.02
CA ARG A 21 5.24 -2.92 22.88
C ARG A 21 5.60 -3.53 21.54
N VAL A 22 5.97 -2.68 20.57
CA VAL A 22 6.45 -3.11 19.26
C VAL A 22 7.95 -3.34 19.34
N ARG A 23 8.41 -4.52 18.93
CA ARG A 23 9.85 -4.78 18.74
C ARG A 23 10.31 -4.00 17.50
N LYS A 24 11.39 -3.25 17.64
CA LYS A 24 12.01 -2.52 16.55
C LYS A 24 13.30 -3.25 16.16
N GLU A 25 13.25 -3.94 15.03
CA GLU A 25 14.46 -4.48 14.40
C GLU A 25 15.05 -3.40 13.48
N PRO A 26 16.38 -3.18 13.51
CA PRO A 26 17.02 -2.21 12.63
C PRO A 26 16.92 -2.67 11.16
N PRO A 27 16.86 -1.72 10.20
CA PRO A 27 16.76 -2.07 8.79
C PRO A 27 18.00 -2.83 8.34
N THR A 28 17.80 -3.90 7.58
CA THR A 28 18.91 -4.71 7.04
C THR A 28 19.41 -4.16 5.71
N ILE A 29 20.66 -4.47 5.36
CA ILE A 29 21.26 -4.06 4.07
C ILE A 29 20.45 -4.60 2.90
N SER A 30 19.99 -5.86 2.97
CA SER A 30 19.18 -6.48 1.93
C SER A 30 17.86 -5.75 1.66
N GLU A 31 17.19 -5.28 2.73
CA GLU A 31 15.93 -4.54 2.60
C GLU A 31 16.15 -3.16 2.00
N ALA A 32 17.23 -2.48 2.40
CA ALA A 32 17.59 -1.18 1.84
C ALA A 32 17.97 -1.27 0.36
N VAL A 33 18.70 -2.32 -0.04
CA VAL A 33 19.02 -2.58 -1.45
C VAL A 33 17.74 -2.86 -2.25
N ALA A 34 16.82 -3.67 -1.74
CA ALA A 34 15.55 -3.93 -2.40
C ALA A 34 14.72 -2.65 -2.58
N ALA A 35 14.60 -1.83 -1.52
CA ALA A 35 13.88 -0.56 -1.59
C ALA A 35 14.53 0.43 -2.58
N ALA A 36 15.87 0.47 -2.64
CA ALA A 36 16.58 1.34 -3.58
C ALA A 36 16.37 0.91 -5.04
N GLN A 37 16.33 -0.41 -5.30
CA GLN A 37 16.03 -0.96 -6.64
C GLN A 37 14.62 -0.64 -7.12
N ASP A 38 13.65 -0.54 -6.21
CA ASP A 38 12.28 -0.14 -6.55
C ASP A 38 12.16 1.36 -6.86
N LEU A 39 13.13 2.18 -6.43
CA LEU A 39 13.12 3.64 -6.57
C LEU A 39 13.97 4.15 -7.75
N ALA A 40 15.05 3.44 -8.09
CA ALA A 40 16.00 3.85 -9.13
C ALA A 40 16.50 2.65 -9.93
N ASP A 41 16.72 2.84 -11.24
CA ASP A 41 17.27 1.81 -12.14
C ASP A 41 18.81 1.87 -12.22
N ASP A 42 19.41 3.03 -11.93
CA ASP A 42 20.85 3.24 -12.00
C ASP A 42 21.57 2.73 -10.74
N VAL A 43 22.72 2.08 -10.93
CA VAL A 43 23.45 1.40 -9.85
C VAL A 43 24.06 2.40 -8.87
N GLU A 44 24.62 3.51 -9.34
CA GLU A 44 25.22 4.51 -8.44
C GLU A 44 24.14 5.18 -7.58
N GLN A 45 23.00 5.53 -8.19
CA GLN A 45 21.84 6.05 -7.45
C GLN A 45 21.29 5.04 -6.42
N GLN A 46 21.20 3.75 -6.78
CA GLN A 46 20.78 2.72 -5.84
C GLN A 46 21.71 2.63 -4.62
N VAL A 47 23.02 2.76 -4.82
CA VAL A 47 24.01 2.74 -3.72
C VAL A 47 23.83 3.94 -2.80
N GLU A 48 23.66 5.14 -3.34
CA GLU A 48 23.42 6.36 -2.55
C GLU A 48 22.13 6.26 -1.72
N ILE A 49 21.03 5.78 -2.33
CA ILE A 49 19.74 5.62 -1.65
C ILE A 49 19.86 4.57 -0.54
N ALA A 50 20.41 3.39 -0.85
CA ALA A 50 20.54 2.32 0.12
C ALA A 50 21.44 2.72 1.30
N ALA A 51 22.56 3.39 1.04
CA ALA A 51 23.44 3.95 2.08
C ALA A 51 22.70 4.97 2.96
N GLY A 52 21.89 5.85 2.36
CA GLY A 52 21.07 6.83 3.09
C GLY A 52 19.99 6.20 3.97
N LEU A 53 19.43 5.05 3.58
CA LEU A 53 18.39 4.34 4.34
C LEU A 53 18.94 3.69 5.62
N ILE A 54 20.18 3.20 5.59
CA ILE A 54 20.79 2.45 6.71
C ILE A 54 21.89 3.21 7.45
N GLY A 55 22.40 4.30 6.87
CA GLY A 55 23.48 5.10 7.45
C GLY A 55 24.87 4.46 7.36
N LEU A 56 25.12 3.60 6.37
CA LEU A 56 26.42 2.98 6.11
C LEU A 56 27.17 3.70 4.98
N PRO A 57 28.51 3.60 4.91
CA PRO A 57 29.27 4.20 3.82
C PRO A 57 28.97 3.51 2.47
N LEU A 58 29.11 4.27 1.38
CA LEU A 58 28.83 3.81 0.01
C LEU A 58 29.62 2.54 -0.34
N GLU A 59 30.88 2.46 0.10
CA GLU A 59 31.78 1.34 -0.22
C GLU A 59 31.33 0.01 0.39
N GLU A 60 30.65 0.05 1.54
CA GLU A 60 30.11 -1.17 2.17
C GLU A 60 28.85 -1.64 1.45
N VAL A 61 28.06 -0.73 0.89
CA VAL A 61 26.77 -1.03 0.24
C VAL A 61 26.93 -1.44 -1.23
N ARG A 62 27.91 -0.86 -1.92
CA ARG A 62 28.22 -1.11 -3.34
C ARG A 62 28.33 -2.60 -3.72
N PRO A 63 29.06 -3.47 -2.99
CA PRO A 63 29.13 -4.89 -3.35
C PRO A 63 27.77 -5.59 -3.24
N HIS A 64 26.93 -5.21 -2.28
CA HIS A 64 25.61 -5.79 -2.09
C HIS A 64 24.64 -5.41 -3.21
N VAL A 65 24.67 -4.16 -3.67
CA VAL A 65 23.85 -3.70 -4.81
C VAL A 65 24.27 -4.41 -6.11
N LEU A 66 25.58 -4.51 -6.38
CA LEU A 66 26.09 -5.22 -7.56
C LEU A 66 25.73 -6.70 -7.55
N GLN A 67 25.79 -7.35 -6.38
CA GLN A 67 25.35 -8.73 -6.23
C GLN A 67 23.85 -8.87 -6.50
N ALA A 68 23.03 -7.99 -5.94
CA ALA A 68 21.58 -8.01 -6.13
C ALA A 68 21.19 -7.77 -7.60
N ALA A 69 21.83 -6.82 -8.29
CA ALA A 69 21.61 -6.55 -9.71
C ALA A 69 21.89 -7.78 -10.59
N LYS A 70 22.98 -8.53 -10.31
CA LYS A 70 23.29 -9.79 -11.00
C LYS A 70 22.21 -10.85 -10.76
N THR A 71 21.71 -10.98 -9.53
CA THR A 71 20.66 -11.96 -9.21
C THR A 71 19.33 -11.62 -9.88
N LEU A 72 18.98 -10.33 -9.97
CA LEU A 72 17.79 -9.87 -10.68
C LEU A 72 17.88 -10.12 -12.18
N ALA A 73 19.04 -9.86 -12.80
CA ALA A 73 19.26 -10.11 -14.22
C ALA A 73 19.19 -11.61 -14.57
N ALA A 74 19.64 -12.48 -13.65
CA ALA A 74 19.57 -13.92 -13.82
C ALA A 74 18.15 -14.49 -13.66
N LYS A 75 17.27 -13.79 -12.93
CA LYS A 75 15.89 -14.23 -12.73
C LYS A 75 15.06 -13.78 -13.92
N PRO A 76 14.44 -14.69 -14.70
CA PRO A 76 13.52 -14.28 -15.74
C PRO A 76 12.42 -13.44 -15.09
N LYS A 77 12.13 -12.24 -15.62
CA LYS A 77 11.02 -11.39 -15.18
C LYS A 77 9.78 -12.28 -15.14
N ALA A 78 9.34 -12.66 -13.94
CA ALA A 78 8.21 -13.54 -13.77
C ALA A 78 7.05 -12.88 -14.51
N ALA A 79 6.53 -13.59 -15.53
CA ALA A 79 5.32 -13.17 -16.22
C ALA A 79 4.26 -12.85 -15.14
N PRO A 80 3.46 -11.78 -15.32
CA PRO A 80 2.46 -11.41 -14.31
C PRO A 80 1.67 -12.67 -13.97
N GLU A 81 1.69 -13.03 -12.68
CA GLU A 81 1.10 -14.26 -12.19
C GLU A 81 -0.40 -14.18 -12.48
N ARG A 82 -0.78 -14.71 -13.65
CA ARG A 82 -2.16 -14.71 -14.08
C ARG A 82 -2.86 -15.65 -13.11
N ILE A 83 -3.69 -15.09 -12.24
CA ILE A 83 -4.54 -15.81 -11.29
C ILE A 83 -5.56 -16.61 -12.13
N ILE A 84 -5.12 -17.71 -12.72
CA ILE A 84 -5.98 -18.73 -13.30
C ILE A 84 -6.18 -19.74 -12.19
N SER A 85 -7.18 -19.51 -11.34
CA SER A 85 -7.66 -20.54 -10.43
C SER A 85 -8.18 -21.70 -11.30
N THR A 86 -7.41 -22.77 -11.42
CA THR A 86 -7.90 -24.04 -11.94
C THR A 86 -8.93 -24.57 -10.96
N GLY A 87 -10.20 -24.31 -11.25
CA GLY A 87 -11.31 -24.67 -10.36
C GLY A 87 -11.33 -26.17 -10.09
N SER A 88 -11.16 -26.56 -8.83
CA SER A 88 -11.50 -27.90 -8.35
C SER A 88 -13.00 -27.93 -8.00
N GLY A 89 -13.81 -28.61 -8.82
CA GLY A 89 -15.20 -28.97 -8.52
C GLY A 89 -16.28 -28.41 -9.48
N LEU A 90 -17.51 -28.93 -9.32
CA LEU A 90 -18.73 -28.66 -10.12
C LEU A 90 -19.22 -27.19 -10.16
N ARG A 91 -18.55 -26.26 -9.48
CA ARG A 91 -18.76 -24.82 -9.63
C ARG A 91 -17.41 -24.14 -9.77
N GLY A 92 -17.05 -23.77 -11.01
CA GLY A 92 -15.84 -23.01 -11.32
C GLY A 92 -15.77 -21.64 -10.64
N PRO A 93 -14.62 -20.92 -10.77
CA PRO A 93 -14.38 -19.66 -10.08
C PRO A 93 -15.44 -18.61 -10.45
N ARG A 94 -16.17 -18.11 -9.44
CA ARG A 94 -17.17 -17.06 -9.61
C ARG A 94 -16.55 -15.70 -9.28
N THR A 95 -16.19 -14.95 -10.32
CA THR A 95 -15.78 -13.55 -10.16
C THR A 95 -17.02 -12.71 -9.86
N VAL A 96 -17.06 -12.09 -8.67
CA VAL A 96 -18.10 -11.13 -8.30
C VAL A 96 -17.56 -9.72 -8.56
N ILE A 97 -18.14 -9.04 -9.56
CA ILE A 97 -17.85 -7.63 -9.83
C ILE A 97 -18.89 -6.81 -9.07
N VAL A 98 -18.43 -5.97 -8.14
CA VAL A 98 -19.29 -5.03 -7.41
C VAL A 98 -19.11 -3.64 -8.01
N GLU A 99 -20.06 -3.20 -8.82
CA GLU A 99 -20.12 -1.80 -9.24
C GLU A 99 -20.75 -0.96 -8.11
N ARG A 100 -19.99 -0.01 -7.57
CA ARG A 100 -20.53 0.97 -6.62
C ARG A 100 -21.22 2.10 -7.37
N ARG A 101 -22.53 2.20 -7.25
CA ARG A 101 -23.30 3.35 -7.73
C ARG A 101 -22.93 4.60 -6.90
N ALA A 102 -22.10 5.48 -7.44
CA ALA A 102 -21.86 6.78 -6.82
C ALA A 102 -23.16 7.61 -6.88
N GLY A 103 -23.68 8.02 -5.71
CA GLY A 103 -24.80 8.95 -5.63
C GLY A 103 -24.42 10.33 -6.17
N ARG A 104 -25.41 11.12 -6.62
CA ARG A 104 -25.16 12.50 -7.05
C ARG A 104 -24.58 13.31 -5.86
N PRO A 105 -23.49 14.07 -6.04
CA PRO A 105 -22.97 14.92 -4.98
C PRO A 105 -24.00 15.99 -4.61
N LEU A 106 -24.15 16.24 -3.30
CA LEU A 106 -24.97 17.33 -2.78
C LEU A 106 -24.27 18.66 -3.16
N VAL A 107 -24.79 19.33 -4.18
CA VAL A 107 -24.35 20.69 -4.52
C VAL A 107 -25.00 21.63 -3.51
N GLU A 108 -24.22 22.08 -2.52
CA GLU A 108 -24.62 23.17 -1.64
C GLU A 108 -24.81 24.43 -2.49
N ARG A 109 -26.06 24.86 -2.66
CA ARG A 109 -26.37 26.14 -3.32
C ARG A 109 -25.84 27.25 -2.43
N ARG A 110 -24.65 27.75 -2.72
CA ARG A 110 -24.13 28.99 -2.13
C ARG A 110 -25.15 30.09 -2.42
N THR A 111 -25.90 30.48 -1.39
CA THR A 111 -26.76 31.66 -1.46
C THR A 111 -25.86 32.87 -1.70
N ARG A 112 -26.13 33.62 -2.76
CA ARG A 112 -25.42 34.87 -3.04
C ARG A 112 -25.63 35.82 -1.84
N PRO A 113 -24.60 36.52 -1.34
CA PRO A 113 -24.80 37.51 -0.29
C PRO A 113 -25.69 38.65 -0.82
N PRO A 114 -26.51 39.29 0.04
CA PRO A 114 -27.30 40.44 -0.36
C PRO A 114 -26.38 41.59 -0.80
N LEU A 115 -26.70 42.23 -1.93
CA LEU A 115 -26.02 43.46 -2.35
C LEU A 115 -26.47 44.58 -1.40
N ASP A 116 -25.57 45.01 -0.53
CA ASP A 116 -25.77 46.20 0.30
C ASP A 116 -25.83 47.44 -0.60
N GLY A 117 -27.02 48.02 -0.71
CA GLY A 117 -27.26 49.26 -1.43
C GLY A 117 -26.62 50.43 -0.69
N ARG A 118 -25.46 50.90 -1.18
CA ARG A 118 -24.93 52.23 -0.87
C ARG A 118 -24.48 52.92 -2.14
N ARG A 119 -25.35 53.79 -2.66
CA ARG A 119 -25.14 55.18 -3.09
C ARG A 119 -26.23 55.61 -4.06
#